data_AF-A0A7S2AM69-F1
#
_entry.id   AF-A0A7S2AM69-F1
#
_cell.length_a   1.000
_cell.length_b   1.000
_cell.length_c   1.000
_cell.angle_alpha   90.00
_cell.angle_beta   90.00
_cell.angle_gamma   90.00
#
_symmetry.space_group_name_H-M   'P 1'
#
loop_
_entity.id
_entity.type
_entity.pdbx_description
1 polymer ?
#
loop_
_entity_poly.entity_id
_entity_poly.type
_entity_poly.pdbx_seq_one_letter_code
_entity_poly.pdbx_strand_id
1 'polypeptide(L)'
;ARGVCFREAHAEGIDLEGKEVLCKSHQGDTYSVKFDKLVVAVGKQANDFNIPGVRRHAFFMKETADASRLREALLTRLEEASCHMSRANSEEPTEVLEAKVQQLLSVVVVGGGPTSVGFARELTDFIRRDVPRIYPHLAKYISVHLVEWASSGQSTQSHARDQALRDYTLSRIERKPG
;
A
#
# COMPACT_ATOMS: atom_id res chain seq x y z
N ALA A 1 -3.85 -3.47 -35.25
CA ALA A 1 -5.06 -2.62 -35.31
C ALA A 1 -4.77 -1.47 -36.28
N ARG A 2 -5.50 -1.38 -37.41
CA ARG A 2 -5.38 -0.22 -38.31
C ARG A 2 -6.14 0.95 -37.67
N GLY A 3 -5.51 2.13 -37.61
CA GLY A 3 -6.12 3.35 -37.05
C GLY A 3 -5.89 3.61 -35.56
N VAL A 4 -5.01 2.85 -34.88
CA VAL A 4 -4.64 3.11 -33.48
C VAL A 4 -3.17 3.54 -33.42
N CYS A 5 -2.90 4.66 -32.77
CA CYS A 5 -1.56 5.16 -32.47
C CYS A 5 -1.37 5.20 -30.95
N PHE A 6 -0.32 4.55 -30.46
CA PHE A 6 0.07 4.59 -29.05
C PHE A 6 1.27 5.53 -28.89
N ARG A 7 1.25 6.36 -27.85
CA ARG A 7 2.33 7.27 -27.49
C ARG A 7 2.57 7.16 -25.99
N GLU A 8 3.79 6.83 -25.61
CA GLU A 8 4.22 6.79 -24.21
C GLU A 8 4.69 8.19 -23.79
N ALA A 9 3.81 8.93 -23.11
CA ALA A 9 4.07 10.29 -22.64
C ALA A 9 3.12 10.68 -21.50
N HIS A 10 3.51 11.67 -20.71
CA HIS A 10 2.67 12.31 -19.70
C HIS A 10 1.89 13.46 -20.32
N ALA A 11 0.56 13.47 -20.19
CA ALA A 11 -0.25 14.63 -20.52
C ALA A 11 -0.16 15.66 -19.39
N GLU A 12 0.46 16.81 -19.65
CA GLU A 12 0.68 17.88 -18.66
C GLU A 12 -0.40 18.96 -18.72
N GLY A 13 -1.09 19.10 -19.85
CA GLY A 13 -2.13 20.11 -20.04
C GLY A 13 -3.05 19.80 -21.20
N ILE A 14 -4.23 20.43 -21.19
CA ILE A 14 -5.22 20.33 -22.26
C ILE A 14 -5.59 21.75 -22.68
N ASP A 15 -5.35 22.08 -23.94
CA ASP A 15 -5.87 23.28 -24.59
C ASP A 15 -7.16 22.93 -25.34
N LEU A 16 -8.29 23.39 -24.81
CA LEU A 16 -9.61 23.13 -25.40
C LEU A 16 -9.92 24.05 -26.58
N GLU A 17 -9.31 25.24 -26.65
CA GLU A 17 -9.52 26.19 -27.75
C GLU A 17 -8.74 25.76 -29.00
N GLY A 18 -7.44 25.47 -28.81
CA GLY A 18 -6.58 24.91 -29.85
C GLY A 18 -6.88 23.45 -30.18
N LYS A 19 -7.65 22.77 -29.31
CA LYS A 19 -7.95 21.33 -29.36
C LYS A 19 -6.68 20.46 -29.38
N GLU A 20 -5.80 20.75 -28.44
CA GLU A 20 -4.50 20.09 -28.31
C GLU A 20 -4.25 19.59 -26.89
N VAL A 21 -3.60 18.44 -26.76
CA VAL A 21 -3.06 17.95 -25.48
C VAL A 21 -1.56 18.20 -25.47
N LEU A 22 -1.05 18.86 -24.43
CA LEU A 22 0.39 19.03 -24.21
C LEU A 22 0.93 17.78 -23.54
N CYS A 23 1.92 17.17 -24.18
CA CYS A 23 2.54 15.93 -23.77
C CYS A 23 4.03 16.12 -23.51
N LYS A 24 4.54 15.41 -22.53
CA LYS A 24 5.97 15.29 -22.23
C LYS A 24 6.42 13.83 -22.36
N SER A 25 7.38 13.58 -23.25
CA SER A 25 7.95 12.24 -23.46
C SER A 25 8.79 11.81 -22.25
N HIS A 26 9.08 10.52 -22.15
CA HIS A 26 10.02 10.01 -21.14
C HIS A 26 11.44 10.58 -21.32
N GLN A 27 11.81 10.97 -22.55
CA GLN A 27 13.10 11.60 -22.86
C GLN A 27 13.14 13.11 -22.52
N GLY A 28 12.02 13.68 -22.11
CA GLY A 28 11.90 15.09 -21.72
C GLY A 28 11.42 16.03 -22.84
N ASP A 29 11.22 15.52 -24.05
CA ASP A 29 10.68 16.31 -25.17
C ASP A 29 9.24 16.70 -24.91
N THR A 30 8.90 17.93 -25.29
CA THR A 30 7.52 18.44 -25.21
C THR A 30 6.93 18.54 -26.61
N TYR A 31 5.69 18.09 -26.76
CA TYR A 31 4.96 18.13 -28.02
C TYR A 31 3.45 18.18 -27.79
N SER A 32 2.70 18.65 -28.78
CA SER A 32 1.24 18.68 -28.72
C SER A 32 0.60 17.64 -29.63
N VAL A 33 -0.58 17.15 -29.23
CA VAL A 33 -1.40 16.21 -30.00
C VAL A 33 -2.77 16.80 -30.23
N LYS A 34 -3.12 17.03 -31.50
CA LYS A 34 -4.45 17.52 -31.91
C LYS A 34 -5.52 16.46 -31.73
N PHE A 35 -6.72 16.89 -31.36
CA PHE A 35 -7.89 16.04 -31.25
C PHE A 35 -9.15 16.70 -31.82
N ASP A 36 -10.06 15.88 -32.36
CA ASP A 36 -11.43 16.32 -32.64
C ASP A 36 -12.36 16.05 -31.44
N LYS A 37 -12.10 14.96 -30.73
CA LYS A 37 -12.76 14.53 -29.50
C LYS A 37 -11.73 14.03 -28.51
N LEU A 38 -11.84 14.46 -27.26
CA LEU A 38 -10.95 14.05 -26.17
C LEU A 38 -11.71 13.21 -25.15
N VAL A 39 -11.16 12.04 -24.80
CA VAL A 39 -11.64 11.19 -23.70
C VAL A 39 -10.58 11.21 -22.60
N VAL A 40 -10.95 11.69 -21.42
CA VAL A 40 -10.04 11.77 -20.27
C VAL A 40 -10.28 10.58 -19.36
N ALA A 41 -9.29 9.69 -19.28
CA ALA A 41 -9.33 8.47 -18.48
C ALA A 41 -8.06 8.28 -17.63
N VAL A 42 -7.49 9.37 -17.12
CA VAL A 42 -6.19 9.39 -16.39
C VAL A 42 -6.27 8.83 -14.96
N GLY A 43 -7.47 8.49 -14.47
CA GLY A 43 -7.68 7.96 -13.13
C GLY A 43 -7.49 8.99 -12.03
N LYS A 44 -6.96 8.54 -10.88
CA LYS A 44 -6.78 9.34 -9.65
C LYS A 44 -5.49 8.92 -8.94
N GLN A 45 -4.76 9.88 -8.39
CA GLN A 45 -3.58 9.65 -7.55
C GLN A 45 -3.95 9.33 -6.10
N ALA A 46 -3.01 8.71 -5.37
CA ALA A 46 -3.15 8.53 -3.93
C ALA A 46 -3.19 9.89 -3.24
N ASN A 47 -4.07 10.04 -2.25
CA ASN A 47 -4.22 11.28 -1.50
C ASN A 47 -3.65 11.11 -0.09
N ASP A 48 -2.72 11.96 0.28
CA ASP A 48 -2.14 12.02 1.62
C ASP A 48 -2.86 13.00 2.55
N PHE A 49 -3.89 13.69 2.04
CA PHE A 49 -4.67 14.70 2.78
C PHE A 49 -3.81 15.79 3.41
N ASN A 50 -2.60 16.03 2.86
CA ASN A 50 -1.58 16.91 3.42
C ASN A 50 -1.18 16.56 4.87
N ILE A 51 -1.34 15.31 5.29
CA ILE A 51 -0.92 14.85 6.62
C ILE A 51 0.63 14.83 6.63
N PRO A 52 1.28 15.58 7.54
CA PRO A 52 2.73 15.67 7.56
C PRO A 52 3.39 14.29 7.71
N GLY A 53 4.37 14.01 6.85
CA GLY A 53 5.16 12.78 6.90
C GLY A 53 4.62 11.61 6.08
N VAL A 54 3.34 11.60 5.67
CA VAL A 54 2.77 10.48 4.91
C VAL A 54 3.54 10.21 3.62
N ARG A 55 3.76 11.22 2.77
CA ARG A 55 4.54 11.06 1.54
C ARG A 55 5.99 10.60 1.75
N ARG A 56 6.56 10.85 2.93
CA ARG A 56 7.96 10.51 3.24
C ARG A 56 8.12 9.13 3.87
N HIS A 57 7.15 8.70 4.67
CA HIS A 57 7.27 7.52 5.53
C HIS A 57 6.28 6.40 5.19
N ALA A 58 5.17 6.70 4.51
CA ALA A 58 4.17 5.71 4.15
C ALA A 58 4.43 5.13 2.76
N PHE A 59 4.00 3.89 2.58
CA PHE A 59 3.92 3.26 1.27
C PHE A 59 2.50 3.44 0.74
N PHE A 60 2.38 4.04 -0.45
CA PHE A 60 1.14 3.95 -1.20
C PHE A 60 1.04 2.57 -1.84
N MET A 61 -0.15 2.21 -2.33
CA MET A 61 -0.37 0.94 -3.05
C MET A 61 -1.27 1.24 -4.25
N LYS A 62 -0.74 2.02 -5.19
CA LYS A 62 -1.49 2.48 -6.37
C LYS A 62 -0.97 1.83 -7.65
N GLU A 63 0.34 1.80 -7.81
CA GLU A 63 1.02 1.25 -8.98
C GLU A 63 1.76 -0.06 -8.63
N THR A 64 2.12 -0.84 -9.65
CA THR A 64 2.88 -2.10 -9.44
C THR A 64 4.23 -1.87 -8.78
N ALA A 65 4.89 -0.76 -9.10
CA ALA A 65 6.14 -0.36 -8.46
C ALA A 65 6.00 -0.14 -6.95
N ASP A 66 4.83 0.35 -6.50
CA ASP A 66 4.57 0.53 -5.07
C ASP A 66 4.53 -0.82 -4.34
N ALA A 67 3.88 -1.82 -4.94
CA ALA A 67 3.80 -3.16 -4.37
C ALA A 67 5.17 -3.82 -4.23
N SER A 68 6.05 -3.65 -5.23
CA SER A 68 7.44 -4.13 -5.17
C SER A 68 8.21 -3.47 -4.02
N ARG A 69 8.13 -2.14 -3.89
CA ARG A 69 8.80 -1.39 -2.82
C ARG A 69 8.31 -1.80 -1.43
N LEU A 70 7.01 -2.01 -1.27
CA LEU A 70 6.42 -2.48 -0.02
C LEU A 70 6.90 -3.88 0.35
N ARG A 71 6.98 -4.79 -0.63
CA ARG A 71 7.51 -6.15 -0.43
C ARG A 71 8.97 -6.13 -0.01
N GLU A 72 9.81 -5.35 -0.70
CA GLU A 72 11.22 -5.18 -0.36
C GLU A 72 11.40 -4.63 1.07
N ALA A 73 10.62 -3.61 1.43
CA ALA A 73 10.63 -3.05 2.77
C ALA A 73 10.25 -4.09 3.83
N LEU A 74 9.18 -4.86 3.62
CA LEU A 74 8.73 -5.89 4.55
C LEU A 74 9.81 -6.96 4.77
N LEU A 75 10.43 -7.45 3.70
CA LEU A 75 11.50 -8.45 3.77
C LEU A 75 12.73 -7.89 4.49
N THR A 76 13.12 -6.65 4.19
CA THR A 76 14.24 -5.97 4.86
C THR A 76 14.01 -5.88 6.37
N ARG A 77 12.78 -5.57 6.82
CA ARG A 77 12.42 -5.52 8.24
C ARG A 77 12.45 -6.89 8.92
N LEU A 78 12.02 -7.94 8.22
CA LEU A 78 12.13 -9.31 8.72
C LEU A 78 13.59 -9.73 8.91
N GLU A 79 14.46 -9.41 7.94
CA GLU A 79 15.89 -9.67 8.02
C GLU A 79 16.57 -8.88 9.15
N GLU A 80 16.25 -7.59 9.27
CA GLU A 80 16.74 -6.71 10.35
C GLU A 80 16.33 -7.25 11.72
N ALA A 81 15.06 -7.60 11.89
CA ALA A 81 14.55 -8.20 13.12
C ALA A 81 15.21 -9.54 13.44
N SER A 82 15.46 -10.39 12.42
CA SER A 82 16.16 -11.66 12.61
C SER A 82 17.60 -11.44 13.06
N CYS A 83 18.30 -10.46 12.48
CA CYS A 83 19.66 -10.09 12.89
C CYS A 83 19.70 -9.63 14.34
N HIS A 84 18.71 -8.82 14.77
CA HIS A 84 18.58 -8.41 16.15
C HIS A 84 18.41 -9.61 17.09
N MET A 85 17.48 -10.53 16.79
CA MET A 85 17.27 -11.73 17.61
C MET A 85 18.49 -12.65 17.69
N SER A 86 19.25 -12.80 16.59
CA SER A 86 20.49 -13.60 16.59
C SER A 86 21.60 -12.99 17.44
N ARG A 87 21.56 -11.67 17.69
CA ARG A 87 22.53 -10.95 18.51
C ARG A 87 22.18 -10.95 20.00
N ALA A 88 21.10 -11.62 20.43
CA ALA A 88 20.65 -11.67 21.83
C ALA A 88 21.68 -12.19 22.86
N ASN A 89 22.86 -12.66 22.42
CA ASN A 89 24.01 -12.95 23.28
C ASN A 89 24.84 -11.71 23.66
N SER A 90 24.52 -10.51 23.15
CA SER A 90 25.13 -9.25 23.56
C SER A 90 24.49 -8.69 24.84
N GLU A 91 25.21 -7.80 25.54
CA GLU A 91 24.87 -7.17 26.85
C GLU A 91 23.51 -6.43 26.92
N GLU A 92 22.74 -6.39 25.84
CA GLU A 92 21.41 -5.76 25.82
C GLU A 92 20.38 -6.63 26.56
N PRO A 93 19.58 -6.05 27.49
CA PRO A 93 18.51 -6.76 28.14
C PRO A 93 17.51 -7.32 27.13
N THR A 94 17.09 -8.59 27.31
CA THR A 94 16.17 -9.29 26.40
C THR A 94 14.88 -8.51 26.15
N GLU A 95 14.32 -7.85 27.17
CA GLU A 95 13.10 -7.03 27.03
C GLU A 95 13.28 -5.87 26.05
N VAL A 96 14.45 -5.23 26.04
CA VAL A 96 14.75 -4.11 25.13
C VAL A 96 14.84 -4.61 23.69
N LEU A 97 15.46 -5.77 23.50
CA LEU A 97 15.59 -6.40 22.18
C LEU A 97 14.22 -6.81 21.62
N GLU A 98 13.39 -7.45 22.46
CA GLU A 98 12.04 -7.86 22.05
C GLU A 98 11.17 -6.66 21.70
N ALA A 99 11.21 -5.58 22.48
CA ALA A 99 10.48 -4.35 22.19
C ALA A 99 10.90 -3.73 20.85
N LYS A 100 12.20 -3.73 20.54
CA LYS A 100 12.72 -3.24 19.25
C LYS A 100 12.24 -4.10 18.08
N VAL A 101 12.25 -5.42 18.25
CA VAL A 101 11.76 -6.36 17.22
C VAL A 101 10.27 -6.20 16.99
N GLN A 102 9.47 -6.03 18.05
CA GLN A 102 8.04 -5.74 17.93
C GLN A 102 7.78 -4.43 17.17
N GLN A 103 8.57 -3.39 17.42
CA GLN A 103 8.46 -2.12 16.68
C GLN A 103 8.80 -2.28 15.20
N LEU A 104 9.86 -3.02 14.86
CA LEU A 104 10.25 -3.27 13.47
C LEU A 104 9.19 -4.09 12.70
N LEU A 105 8.48 -4.97 13.40
CA LEU A 105 7.53 -5.91 12.83
C LEU A 105 6.06 -5.48 13.02
N SER A 106 5.82 -4.22 13.38
CA SER A 106 4.49 -3.64 13.42
C SER A 106 4.14 -3.02 12.08
N VAL A 107 3.09 -3.56 11.44
CA VAL A 107 2.57 -3.04 10.16
C VAL A 107 1.26 -2.32 10.40
N VAL A 108 1.19 -1.06 9.97
CA VAL A 108 -0.03 -0.24 10.03
C VAL A 108 -0.58 -0.04 8.61
N VAL A 109 -1.79 -0.52 8.38
CA VAL A 109 -2.55 -0.35 7.14
C VAL A 109 -3.60 0.74 7.36
N VAL A 110 -3.57 1.78 6.55
CA VAL A 110 -4.48 2.93 6.67
C VAL A 110 -5.57 2.85 5.61
N GLY A 111 -6.80 3.13 6.01
CA GLY A 111 -8.03 3.01 5.22
C GLY A 111 -8.71 1.66 5.43
N GLY A 112 -10.03 1.66 5.44
CA GLY A 112 -10.94 0.52 5.59
C GLY A 112 -11.68 0.19 4.30
N GLY A 113 -11.22 0.73 3.16
CA GLY A 113 -11.73 0.38 1.84
C GLY A 113 -11.29 -1.03 1.40
N PRO A 114 -11.88 -1.57 0.32
CA PRO A 114 -11.62 -2.94 -0.14
C PRO A 114 -10.14 -3.25 -0.39
N THR A 115 -9.39 -2.29 -0.92
CA THR A 115 -7.95 -2.40 -1.16
C THR A 115 -7.17 -2.61 0.15
N SER A 116 -7.40 -1.77 1.15
CA SER A 116 -6.70 -1.85 2.44
C SER A 116 -7.12 -3.09 3.25
N VAL A 117 -8.41 -3.41 3.27
CA VAL A 117 -8.94 -4.60 3.96
C VAL A 117 -8.41 -5.88 3.31
N GLY A 118 -8.42 -5.95 1.98
CA GLY A 118 -7.86 -7.08 1.23
C GLY A 118 -6.37 -7.26 1.47
N PHE A 119 -5.61 -6.16 1.48
CA PHE A 119 -4.18 -6.19 1.78
C PHE A 119 -3.90 -6.66 3.21
N ALA A 120 -4.61 -6.12 4.20
CA ALA A 120 -4.44 -6.53 5.60
C ALA A 120 -4.74 -8.03 5.80
N ARG A 121 -5.75 -8.56 5.09
CA ARG A 121 -6.04 -10.00 5.07
C ARG A 121 -4.89 -10.81 4.47
N GLU A 122 -4.42 -10.44 3.29
CA GLU A 122 -3.34 -11.16 2.61
C GLU A 122 -2.04 -11.12 3.41
N LEU A 123 -1.71 -9.97 4.00
CA LEU A 123 -0.58 -9.83 4.90
C LEU A 123 -0.72 -10.74 6.13
N THR A 124 -1.91 -10.82 6.73
CA THR A 124 -2.19 -11.72 7.85
C THR A 124 -2.03 -13.19 7.45
N ASP A 125 -2.50 -13.57 6.26
CA ASP A 125 -2.34 -14.93 5.72
C ASP A 125 -0.85 -15.25 5.49
N PHE A 126 -0.08 -14.33 4.90
CA PHE A 126 1.38 -14.45 4.72
C PHE A 126 2.11 -14.64 6.06
N ILE A 127 1.78 -13.83 7.07
CA ILE A 127 2.39 -13.92 8.42
C ILE A 127 2.07 -15.26 9.09
N ARG A 128 0.89 -15.84 8.84
CA ARG A 128 0.49 -17.10 9.48
C ARG A 128 1.04 -18.33 8.77
N ARG A 129 1.19 -18.29 7.44
CA ARG A 129 1.51 -19.47 6.63
C ARG A 129 2.96 -19.52 6.20
N ASP A 130 3.52 -18.40 5.78
CA ASP A 130 4.82 -18.36 5.12
C ASP A 130 5.92 -17.94 6.09
N VAL A 131 5.69 -16.89 6.90
CA VAL A 131 6.69 -16.41 7.85
C VAL A 131 7.17 -17.49 8.83
N PRO A 132 6.32 -18.34 9.44
CA PRO A 132 6.79 -19.35 10.38
C PRO A 132 7.68 -20.42 9.73
N ARG A 133 7.61 -20.57 8.40
CA ARG A 133 8.45 -21.51 7.64
C ARG A 133 9.84 -20.93 7.37
N ILE A 134 9.98 -19.61 7.37
CA ILE A 134 11.22 -18.90 7.01
C ILE A 134 11.89 -18.32 8.27
N TYR A 135 11.12 -17.69 9.15
CA TYR A 135 11.55 -17.05 10.41
C TYR A 135 10.66 -17.48 11.59
N PRO A 136 10.70 -18.75 12.03
CA PRO A 136 9.83 -19.27 13.08
C PRO A 136 9.92 -18.49 14.40
N HIS A 137 11.11 -17.98 14.74
CA HIS A 137 11.36 -17.20 15.96
C HIS A 137 10.76 -15.79 15.95
N LEU A 138 10.43 -15.25 14.76
CA LEU A 138 9.88 -13.89 14.62
C LEU A 138 8.36 -13.84 14.63
N ALA A 139 7.69 -14.94 14.28
CA ALA A 139 6.25 -14.96 14.03
C ALA A 139 5.41 -14.39 15.19
N LYS A 140 5.85 -14.57 16.45
CA LYS A 140 5.16 -14.09 17.65
C LYS A 140 5.23 -12.56 17.87
N TYR A 141 6.16 -11.87 17.21
CA TYR A 141 6.36 -10.43 17.39
C TYR A 141 5.68 -9.57 16.32
N ILE A 142 5.17 -10.19 15.25
CA ILE A 142 4.58 -9.45 14.13
C ILE A 142 3.15 -9.04 14.48
N SER A 143 2.82 -7.76 14.26
CA SER A 143 1.47 -7.23 14.43
C SER A 143 0.99 -6.51 13.17
N VAL A 144 -0.31 -6.63 12.88
CA VAL A 144 -0.97 -5.91 11.79
C VAL A 144 -2.11 -5.09 12.37
N HIS A 145 -2.09 -3.79 12.11
CA HIS A 145 -3.10 -2.84 12.55
C HIS A 145 -3.81 -2.25 11.34
N LEU A 146 -5.13 -2.30 11.32
CA LEU A 146 -5.94 -1.64 10.30
C LEU A 146 -6.61 -0.41 10.93
N VAL A 147 -6.36 0.76 10.36
CA VAL A 147 -6.85 2.05 10.87
C VAL A 147 -7.77 2.69 9.84
N GLU A 148 -8.99 3.04 10.23
CA GLU A 148 -9.97 3.76 9.41
C GLU A 148 -10.41 5.03 10.14
N TRP A 149 -10.62 6.11 9.37
CA TRP A 149 -11.05 7.41 9.87
C TRP A 149 -12.57 7.47 10.07
N ALA A 150 -13.35 6.81 9.22
CA ALA A 150 -14.81 6.85 9.27
C ALA A 150 -15.36 6.06 10.48
N SER A 151 -16.23 6.70 11.26
CA SER A 151 -17.14 5.96 12.13
C SER A 151 -17.99 5.03 11.28
N SER A 152 -18.36 3.86 11.82
CA SER A 152 -19.00 2.73 11.13
C SER A 152 -20.28 3.06 10.35
N GLY A 153 -20.80 4.30 10.43
CA GLY A 153 -21.97 4.79 9.70
C GLY A 153 -21.70 5.90 8.66
N GLN A 154 -20.45 6.35 8.44
CA GLN A 154 -20.14 7.49 7.54
C GLN A 154 -19.11 7.21 6.45
N SER A 155 -18.64 5.97 6.28
CA SER A 155 -17.81 5.62 5.12
C SER A 155 -18.66 5.72 3.86
N THR A 156 -18.56 6.86 3.19
CA THR A 156 -19.26 7.18 1.96
C THR A 156 -18.85 6.20 0.86
N GLN A 157 -19.87 5.62 0.22
CA GLN A 157 -19.82 4.59 -0.84
C GLN A 157 -19.67 3.14 -0.37
N SER A 158 -20.77 2.58 0.13
CA SER A 158 -21.09 1.18 -0.13
C SER A 158 -22.54 0.87 0.20
N HIS A 159 -23.21 0.16 -0.70
CA HIS A 159 -24.47 -0.49 -0.41
C HIS A 159 -24.33 -1.37 0.84
N ALA A 160 -25.40 -1.62 1.59
CA ALA A 160 -25.39 -2.43 2.82
C ALA A 160 -24.68 -3.81 2.68
N ARG A 161 -24.53 -4.33 1.44
CA ARG A 161 -23.72 -5.53 1.15
C ARG A 161 -22.22 -5.36 1.38
N ASP A 162 -21.61 -4.21 1.07
CA ASP A 162 -20.16 -4.07 1.28
C ASP A 162 -19.84 -3.82 2.75
N GLN A 163 -20.81 -3.36 3.55
CA GLN A 163 -20.67 -3.30 5.01
C GLN A 163 -20.63 -4.71 5.60
N ALA A 164 -21.58 -5.59 5.24
CA ALA A 164 -21.56 -6.98 5.67
C ALA A 164 -20.30 -7.75 5.22
N LEU A 165 -19.79 -7.47 4.02
CA LEU A 165 -18.53 -8.05 3.53
C LEU A 165 -17.30 -7.50 4.26
N ARG A 166 -17.30 -6.20 4.59
CA ARG A 166 -16.25 -5.59 5.44
C ARG A 166 -16.26 -6.21 6.82
N ASP A 167 -17.40 -6.25 7.49
CA ASP A 167 -17.55 -6.83 8.84
C ASP A 167 -17.15 -8.30 8.87
N TYR A 168 -17.58 -9.08 7.86
CA TYR A 168 -17.13 -10.46 7.67
C TYR A 168 -15.60 -10.55 7.55
N THR A 169 -14.98 -9.67 6.76
CA THR A 169 -13.52 -9.69 6.55
C THR A 169 -12.77 -9.24 7.80
N LEU A 170 -13.24 -8.21 8.48
CA LEU A 170 -12.70 -7.72 9.75
C LEU A 170 -12.76 -8.81 10.82
N SER A 171 -13.90 -9.50 10.98
CA SER A 171 -14.03 -10.61 11.92
C SER A 171 -13.03 -11.74 11.67
N ARG A 172 -12.57 -11.90 10.42
CA ARG A 172 -11.56 -12.90 10.04
C ARG A 172 -10.14 -12.43 10.31
N ILE A 173 -9.89 -11.13 10.24
CA ILE A 173 -8.62 -10.48 10.60
C ILE A 173 -8.46 -10.48 12.14
N GLU A 174 -9.52 -10.13 12.86
CA GLU A 174 -9.56 -10.04 14.33
C GLU A 174 -9.51 -11.38 15.04
N ARG A 175 -9.87 -12.49 14.37
CA ARG A 175 -9.72 -13.84 14.93
C ARG A 175 -8.25 -14.07 15.26
N LYS A 176 -7.92 -13.95 16.56
CA LYS A 176 -6.61 -14.24 17.13
C LYS A 176 -6.10 -15.60 16.65
N PRO A 177 -4.79 -15.75 16.43
CA PRO A 177 -4.19 -17.06 16.22
C PRO A 177 -4.54 -17.94 17.43
N GLY A 178 -5.09 -19.13 17.15
CA GLY A 178 -5.11 -20.24 18.10
C GLY A 178 -3.74 -20.90 18.17
#